data_AF-A0A2N9NJS6-F1
#
_entry.id   AF-A0A2N9NJS6-F1
#
_cell.length_a   1.000
_cell.length_b   1.000
_cell.length_c   1.000
_cell.angle_alpha   90.00
_cell.angle_beta   90.00
_cell.angle_gamma   90.00
#
_symmetry.space_group_name_H-M   'P 1'
#
loop_
_entity.id
_entity.type
_entity.pdbx_description
1 polymer ?
#
loop_
_entity_poly.entity_id
_entity_poly.type
_entity_poly.pdbx_seq_one_letter_code
_entity_poly.pdbx_strand_id
1 'polypeptide(L)'
;MPRCFHIGTNQYCKIGWYGAANMQITPEAKDQLFDAAVGKPILIMPFIESRFLYDWNFHDEFPTDSNGNLAPGLISQIEDLINVYLLHPSNPAWPAKWAQVFDRQGQARYAVTVIQAASATLPPSDPASDEAFAAGFDAVAQKVLSDTGILVGFFIDPIARDPTSTFGCPGIDLTQTGSTYGSSFKPDPSSTGPFLRNTKSLLGIQCYSPEGWIDGTNPGYSVTECYKLQWKIDFSRRWFETGIPFLQDVTPGYNGTNLFSGQPGLHLWGYDDSWRQGLTQLVQQYGSAGMVYNSWNGYGEGLAGMETVELPASSTIGWLQSLTGLYP
;
A
#
# COMPACT_ATOMS: atom_id res chain seq x y z
N MET A 1 -10.77 -6.77 -18.45
CA MET A 1 -10.32 -7.36 -19.74
C MET A 1 -8.80 -7.37 -19.78
N PRO A 2 -8.15 -8.43 -20.30
CA PRO A 2 -6.74 -8.36 -20.67
C PRO A 2 -6.55 -7.13 -21.57
N ARG A 3 -5.56 -6.28 -21.27
CA ARG A 3 -5.17 -5.24 -22.22
C ARG A 3 -4.29 -5.93 -23.26
N CYS A 4 -4.77 -5.95 -24.49
CA CYS A 4 -4.02 -6.50 -25.60
C CYS A 4 -3.40 -5.36 -26.40
N PHE A 5 -2.10 -5.45 -26.65
CA PHE A 5 -1.38 -4.52 -27.51
C PHE A 5 -0.77 -5.27 -28.69
N HIS A 6 -0.49 -4.55 -29.76
CA HIS A 6 0.10 -5.12 -30.97
C HIS A 6 1.57 -4.73 -31.06
N ILE A 7 2.45 -5.71 -31.29
CA ILE A 7 3.83 -5.47 -31.72
C ILE A 7 3.96 -6.07 -33.12
N GLY A 8 4.05 -5.19 -34.13
CA GLY A 8 3.92 -5.60 -35.52
C GLY A 8 2.56 -6.24 -35.80
N THR A 9 2.54 -7.48 -36.30
CA THR A 9 1.31 -8.25 -36.58
C THR A 9 0.83 -9.11 -35.41
N ASN A 10 1.58 -9.16 -34.31
CA ASN A 10 1.29 -10.05 -33.19
C ASN A 10 0.52 -9.31 -32.08
N GLN A 11 -0.57 -9.90 -31.61
CA GLN A 11 -1.34 -9.42 -30.46
C GLN A 11 -0.83 -10.10 -29.19
N TYR A 12 -0.41 -9.29 -28.21
CA TYR A 12 0.02 -9.73 -26.89
C TYR A 12 -0.99 -9.24 -25.86
N CYS A 13 -1.55 -10.15 -25.07
CA CYS A 13 -2.49 -9.81 -24.01
C CYS A 13 -1.78 -10.01 -22.66
N LYS A 14 -1.70 -8.94 -21.86
CA LYS A 14 -1.21 -9.01 -20.48
C LYS A 14 -2.38 -9.16 -19.51
N ILE A 15 -2.10 -9.68 -18.31
CA ILE A 15 -3.07 -9.71 -17.21
C ILE A 15 -3.45 -8.26 -16.89
N GLY A 16 -4.52 -7.78 -17.53
CA GLY A 16 -4.92 -6.38 -17.51
C GLY A 16 -5.53 -5.97 -16.18
N TRP A 17 -5.74 -4.68 -15.99
CA TRP A 17 -6.28 -4.10 -14.76
C TRP A 17 -7.81 -4.21 -14.73
N TYR A 18 -8.35 -5.18 -13.99
CA TYR A 18 -9.79 -5.38 -13.85
C TYR A 18 -10.18 -5.73 -12.41
N GLY A 19 -11.02 -4.89 -11.81
CA GLY A 19 -11.90 -5.18 -10.68
C GLY A 19 -11.35 -5.45 -9.26
N ALA A 20 -10.15 -5.01 -8.90
CA ALA A 20 -9.90 -4.68 -7.48
C ALA A 20 -10.75 -3.47 -6.98
N ALA A 21 -10.61 -3.16 -5.70
CA ALA A 21 -11.41 -2.20 -4.95
C ALA A 21 -11.48 -0.79 -5.59
N ASN A 22 -12.51 -0.05 -5.17
CA ASN A 22 -13.17 1.01 -5.91
C ASN A 22 -12.23 2.17 -6.35
N MET A 23 -12.26 2.44 -7.67
CA MET A 23 -11.91 3.71 -8.35
C MET A 23 -10.46 4.00 -8.80
N GLN A 24 -9.42 3.26 -8.41
CA GLN A 24 -8.02 3.66 -8.74
C GLN A 24 -7.29 2.81 -9.78
N ILE A 25 -7.84 1.67 -10.17
CA ILE A 25 -7.10 0.68 -10.95
C ILE A 25 -7.49 0.60 -12.42
N THR A 26 -8.62 1.17 -12.84
CA THR A 26 -9.01 1.03 -14.25
C THR A 26 -7.98 1.75 -15.14
N PRO A 27 -7.71 1.18 -16.32
CA PRO A 27 -7.12 1.88 -17.46
C PRO A 27 -7.45 3.38 -17.51
N GLU A 28 -8.74 3.71 -17.53
CA GLU A 28 -9.23 5.07 -17.76
C GLU A 28 -9.00 5.98 -16.56
N ALA A 29 -9.16 5.48 -15.33
CA ALA A 29 -8.93 6.28 -14.13
C ALA A 29 -7.46 6.70 -14.00
N LYS A 30 -6.54 5.83 -14.41
CA LYS A 30 -5.11 6.15 -14.44
C LYS A 30 -4.77 7.18 -15.51
N ASP A 31 -5.31 7.02 -16.71
CA ASP A 31 -5.12 8.00 -17.80
C ASP A 31 -5.62 9.39 -17.36
N GLN A 32 -6.80 9.46 -16.74
CA GLN A 32 -7.35 10.69 -16.17
C GLN A 32 -6.47 11.30 -15.08
N LEU A 33 -5.87 10.48 -14.20
CA LEU A 33 -4.93 10.94 -13.18
C LEU A 33 -3.67 11.56 -13.81
N PHE A 34 -3.08 10.88 -14.80
CA PHE A 34 -1.91 11.38 -15.51
C PHE A 34 -2.20 12.67 -16.27
N ASP A 35 -3.34 12.75 -16.96
CA ASP A 35 -3.79 13.99 -17.62
C ASP A 35 -4.02 15.13 -16.61
N ALA A 36 -4.66 14.84 -15.47
CA ALA A 36 -4.92 15.83 -14.44
C ALA A 36 -3.63 16.36 -13.78
N ALA A 37 -2.53 15.62 -13.82
CA ALA A 37 -1.23 16.04 -13.30
C ALA A 37 -0.41 16.88 -14.30
N VAL A 38 -0.74 16.87 -15.60
CA VAL A 38 -0.05 17.66 -16.62
C VAL A 38 -0.12 19.16 -16.27
N GLY A 39 1.03 19.84 -16.34
CA GLY A 39 1.15 21.25 -15.98
C GLY A 39 1.13 21.57 -14.48
N LYS A 40 0.95 20.57 -13.60
CA LYS A 40 0.95 20.75 -12.15
C LYS A 40 2.25 20.24 -11.50
N PRO A 41 2.67 20.77 -10.34
CA PRO A 41 3.81 20.26 -9.58
C PRO A 41 3.40 19.00 -8.79
N ILE A 42 2.83 18.01 -9.50
CA ILE A 42 2.36 16.74 -8.94
C ILE A 42 3.06 15.62 -9.71
N LEU A 43 3.61 14.67 -8.96
CA LEU A 43 4.17 13.42 -9.47
C LEU A 43 3.29 12.26 -9.00
N ILE A 44 3.33 11.17 -9.75
CA ILE A 44 2.47 10.01 -9.58
C ILE A 44 3.35 8.80 -9.23
N MET A 45 2.97 8.10 -8.17
CA MET A 45 3.45 6.76 -7.86
C MET A 45 2.29 5.78 -8.08
N PRO A 46 2.30 4.97 -9.15
CA PRO A 46 1.23 4.01 -9.39
C PRO A 46 1.15 2.97 -8.27
N PHE A 47 -0.07 2.69 -7.81
CA PHE A 47 -0.34 1.59 -6.88
C PHE A 47 -0.67 0.30 -7.63
N ILE A 48 -0.21 -0.81 -7.07
CA ILE A 48 -0.56 -2.18 -7.46
C ILE A 48 -1.20 -2.83 -6.23
N GLU A 49 -2.42 -3.36 -6.41
CA GLU A 49 -3.22 -3.96 -5.35
C GLU A 49 -3.71 -5.35 -5.78
N SER A 50 -3.74 -6.30 -4.84
CA SER A 50 -4.38 -7.61 -5.01
C SER A 50 -5.86 -7.47 -5.39
N ARG A 51 -6.39 -8.44 -6.14
CA ARG A 51 -7.74 -8.38 -6.70
C ARG A 51 -8.58 -9.49 -6.11
N PHE A 52 -9.16 -9.25 -4.94
CA PHE A 52 -9.91 -10.25 -4.17
C PHE A 52 -11.06 -10.95 -4.93
N LEU A 53 -11.62 -10.33 -5.98
CA LEU A 53 -12.69 -10.89 -6.81
C LEU A 53 -12.21 -11.40 -8.19
N TYR A 54 -10.90 -11.38 -8.46
CA TYR A 54 -10.31 -11.70 -9.77
C TYR A 54 -9.05 -12.56 -9.65
N ASP A 55 -8.57 -13.06 -10.80
CA ASP A 55 -7.55 -14.11 -10.90
C ASP A 55 -6.11 -13.69 -10.50
N TRP A 56 -5.93 -12.63 -9.70
CA TRP A 56 -4.59 -12.24 -9.25
C TRP A 56 -4.56 -11.60 -7.86
N ASN A 57 -3.76 -12.18 -6.96
CA ASN A 57 -3.34 -11.54 -5.71
C ASN A 57 -1.82 -11.56 -5.60
N PHE A 58 -1.25 -10.48 -5.08
CA PHE A 58 0.21 -10.35 -4.91
C PHE A 58 0.77 -11.48 -4.03
N HIS A 59 0.10 -11.76 -2.91
CA HIS A 59 0.60 -12.72 -1.92
C HIS A 59 0.62 -14.17 -2.44
N ASP A 60 -0.16 -14.51 -3.47
CA ASP A 60 -0.20 -15.87 -4.02
C ASP A 60 1.02 -16.19 -4.91
N GLU A 61 1.79 -15.18 -5.33
CA GLU A 61 2.90 -15.36 -6.28
C GLU A 61 4.23 -14.73 -5.86
N PHE A 62 4.26 -13.94 -4.80
CA PHE A 62 5.48 -13.27 -4.38
C PHE A 62 6.24 -14.06 -3.31
N PRO A 63 7.58 -14.24 -3.43
CA PRO A 63 8.45 -13.77 -4.52
C PRO A 63 8.36 -14.64 -5.78
N THR A 64 8.02 -15.92 -5.63
CA THR A 64 7.77 -16.85 -6.74
C THR A 64 6.44 -17.58 -6.54
N ASP A 65 5.74 -17.85 -7.64
CA ASP A 65 4.50 -18.63 -7.65
C ASP A 65 4.76 -20.13 -7.39
N SER A 66 3.68 -20.92 -7.33
CA SER A 66 3.75 -22.37 -7.12
C SER A 66 4.49 -23.15 -8.22
N ASN A 67 4.75 -22.53 -9.37
CA ASN A 67 5.50 -23.10 -10.49
C ASN A 67 6.96 -22.62 -10.51
N GLY A 68 7.38 -21.79 -9.55
CA GLY A 68 8.71 -21.19 -9.50
C GLY A 68 8.91 -19.99 -10.42
N ASN A 69 7.83 -19.44 -11.01
CA ASN A 69 7.92 -18.21 -11.79
C ASN A 69 8.04 -17.01 -10.84
N LEU A 70 8.96 -16.10 -11.14
CA LEU A 70 9.14 -14.85 -10.39
C LEU A 70 7.93 -13.92 -10.59
N ALA A 71 7.12 -13.74 -9.53
CA ALA A 71 5.98 -12.82 -9.43
C ALA A 71 5.36 -12.36 -10.78
N PRO A 72 4.82 -13.30 -11.59
CA PRO A 72 4.49 -13.04 -12.99
C PRO A 72 3.45 -11.93 -13.18
N GLY A 73 2.44 -11.85 -12.31
CA GLY A 73 1.42 -10.80 -12.39
C GLY A 73 1.89 -9.44 -11.89
N LEU A 74 2.76 -9.36 -10.88
CA LEU A 74 3.39 -8.10 -10.47
C LEU A 74 4.25 -7.55 -11.62
N ILE A 75 5.12 -8.38 -12.20
CA ILE A 75 5.96 -7.99 -13.34
C ILE A 75 5.08 -7.53 -14.51
N SER A 76 4.06 -8.31 -14.87
CA SER A 76 3.17 -7.99 -15.98
C SER A 76 2.48 -6.62 -15.81
N GLN A 77 2.03 -6.30 -14.58
CA GLN A 77 1.40 -5.02 -14.27
C GLN A 77 2.37 -3.85 -14.33
N ILE A 78 3.59 -4.00 -13.81
CA ILE A 78 4.62 -2.96 -13.87
C ILE A 78 5.00 -2.67 -15.32
N GLU A 79 5.23 -3.71 -16.12
CA GLU A 79 5.56 -3.55 -17.52
C GLU A 79 4.43 -2.93 -18.34
N ASP A 80 3.15 -3.23 -18.02
CA ASP A 80 2.01 -2.56 -18.65
C ASP A 80 2.02 -1.05 -18.35
N LEU A 81 2.25 -0.65 -17.10
CA LEU A 81 2.39 0.77 -16.73
C LEU A 81 3.55 1.42 -17.47
N ILE A 82 4.72 0.79 -17.50
CA ILE A 82 5.91 1.30 -18.21
C ILE A 82 5.60 1.49 -19.68
N ASN A 83 5.00 0.48 -20.31
CA ASN A 83 4.66 0.53 -21.72
C ASN A 83 3.71 1.70 -22.02
N VAL A 84 2.69 1.90 -21.19
CA VAL A 84 1.66 2.92 -21.41
C VAL A 84 2.11 4.32 -21.02
N TYR A 85 2.83 4.50 -19.91
CA TYR A 85 3.10 5.85 -19.39
C TYR A 85 4.52 6.34 -19.67
N LEU A 86 5.46 5.47 -20.07
CA LEU A 86 6.85 5.82 -20.35
C LEU A 86 7.26 5.57 -21.81
N LEU A 87 7.05 4.34 -22.32
CA LEU A 87 7.60 3.95 -23.63
C LEU A 87 6.69 4.34 -24.81
N HIS A 88 5.39 4.14 -24.66
CA HIS A 88 4.39 4.39 -25.71
C HIS A 88 3.18 5.20 -25.19
N PRO A 89 3.41 6.38 -24.58
CA PRO A 89 2.32 7.18 -24.06
C PRO A 89 1.47 7.79 -25.17
N SER A 90 0.15 7.74 -24.99
CA SER A 90 -0.80 8.45 -25.85
C SER A 90 -0.71 9.98 -25.67
N ASN A 91 -0.27 10.44 -24.49
CA ASN A 91 0.06 11.82 -24.20
C ASN A 91 1.56 11.97 -23.87
N PRO A 92 2.36 12.70 -24.69
CA PRO A 92 3.81 12.79 -24.52
C PRO A 92 4.25 13.52 -23.24
N ALA A 93 3.34 14.15 -22.50
CA ALA A 93 3.65 14.79 -21.22
C ALA A 93 3.62 13.82 -20.02
N TRP A 94 3.03 12.63 -20.18
CA TRP A 94 2.88 11.65 -19.09
C TRP A 94 4.20 11.13 -18.50
N PRO A 95 5.27 10.86 -19.28
CA PRO A 95 6.51 10.33 -18.71
C PRO A 95 7.10 11.22 -17.62
N ALA A 96 6.99 12.54 -17.76
CA ALA A 96 7.47 13.51 -16.78
C ALA A 96 6.64 13.57 -15.49
N LYS A 97 5.53 12.81 -15.40
CA LYS A 97 4.65 12.75 -14.24
C LYS A 97 4.81 11.51 -13.40
N TRP A 98 5.50 10.49 -13.89
CA TRP A 98 5.85 9.36 -13.03
C TRP A 98 6.99 9.74 -12.10
N ALA A 99 6.76 9.65 -10.79
CA ALA A 99 7.75 9.94 -9.78
C ALA A 99 9.00 9.06 -9.93
N GLN A 100 10.16 9.70 -9.95
CA GLN A 100 11.45 9.04 -9.77
C GLN A 100 11.96 9.32 -8.37
N VAL A 101 12.33 8.27 -7.65
CA VAL A 101 12.91 8.36 -6.30
C VAL A 101 14.29 7.74 -6.34
N PHE A 102 15.25 8.37 -5.67
CA PHE A 102 16.60 7.85 -5.57
C PHE A 102 16.66 6.76 -4.49
N ASP A 103 17.22 5.62 -4.83
CA ASP A 103 17.55 4.60 -3.84
C ASP A 103 18.72 5.04 -2.95
N ARG A 104 19.07 4.19 -1.98
CA ARG A 104 20.16 4.45 -1.03
C ARG A 104 21.53 4.57 -1.69
N GLN A 105 21.70 4.08 -2.92
CA GLN A 105 22.92 4.18 -3.69
C GLN A 105 22.92 5.40 -4.62
N GLY A 106 21.88 6.24 -4.57
CA GLY A 106 21.74 7.43 -5.42
C GLY A 106 21.31 7.11 -6.84
N GLN A 107 20.75 5.92 -7.10
CA GLN A 107 20.22 5.54 -8.40
C GLN A 107 18.74 5.91 -8.49
N ALA A 108 18.36 6.67 -9.51
CA ALA A 108 16.96 7.03 -9.76
C ALA A 108 16.16 5.79 -10.21
N ARG A 109 14.98 5.60 -9.64
CA ARG A 109 14.04 4.51 -9.93
C ARG A 109 12.63 5.07 -10.12
N TYR A 110 11.91 4.59 -11.12
CA TYR A 110 10.48 4.87 -11.22
C TYR A 110 9.74 4.15 -10.10
N ALA A 111 9.09 4.91 -9.23
CA ALA A 111 8.50 4.40 -8.01
C ALA A 111 7.14 3.74 -8.28
N VAL A 112 6.93 2.57 -7.71
CA VAL A 112 5.67 1.82 -7.70
C VAL A 112 5.33 1.48 -6.26
N THR A 113 4.06 1.57 -5.87
CA THR A 113 3.62 1.17 -4.53
C THR A 113 2.88 -0.16 -4.60
N VAL A 114 3.30 -1.15 -3.79
CA VAL A 114 2.62 -2.44 -3.66
C VAL A 114 1.78 -2.42 -2.39
N ILE A 115 0.46 -2.49 -2.56
CA ILE A 115 -0.52 -2.58 -1.46
C ILE A 115 -0.58 -4.03 -0.96
N GLN A 116 -0.76 -4.23 0.35
CA GLN A 116 -0.91 -5.57 0.95
C GLN A 116 0.28 -6.50 0.69
N ALA A 117 1.50 -6.00 0.92
CA ALA A 117 2.73 -6.77 0.76
C ALA A 117 2.82 -7.90 1.81
N ALA A 118 2.58 -9.13 1.37
CA ALA A 118 2.64 -10.39 2.12
C ALA A 118 2.96 -11.55 1.16
N SER A 119 3.14 -12.76 1.67
CA SER A 119 3.35 -13.97 0.85
C SER A 119 2.66 -15.19 1.44
N ALA A 120 1.94 -15.93 0.59
CA ALA A 120 1.39 -17.25 0.90
C ALA A 120 2.32 -18.39 0.45
N THR A 121 3.32 -18.09 -0.38
CA THR A 121 4.28 -19.08 -0.90
C THR A 121 5.48 -19.28 0.02
N LEU A 122 5.71 -18.33 0.94
CA LEU A 122 6.76 -18.41 1.94
C LEU A 122 6.25 -19.01 3.27
N PRO A 123 7.05 -19.90 3.90
CA PRO A 123 6.79 -20.35 5.26
C PRO A 123 6.76 -19.20 6.28
N PRO A 124 5.85 -19.24 7.27
CA PRO A 124 5.90 -18.30 8.38
C PRO A 124 7.10 -18.59 9.28
N SER A 125 7.71 -17.53 9.84
CA SER A 125 8.73 -17.63 10.90
C SER A 125 10.03 -18.36 10.53
N ASP A 126 10.34 -18.48 9.23
CA ASP A 126 11.63 -18.95 8.73
C ASP A 126 12.51 -17.75 8.33
N PRO A 127 13.71 -17.56 8.92
CA PRO A 127 14.63 -16.49 8.52
C PRO A 127 14.98 -16.48 7.03
N ALA A 128 14.98 -17.64 6.37
CA ALA A 128 15.20 -17.70 4.92
C ALA A 128 14.03 -17.07 4.13
N SER A 129 12.82 -17.06 4.71
CA SER A 129 11.66 -16.39 4.11
C SER A 129 11.78 -14.87 4.22
N ASP A 130 12.31 -14.33 5.31
CA ASP A 130 12.57 -12.89 5.45
C ASP A 130 13.53 -12.39 4.35
N GLU A 131 14.63 -13.12 4.13
CA GLU A 131 15.60 -12.81 3.08
C GLU A 131 14.99 -12.99 1.67
N ALA A 132 14.29 -14.10 1.42
CA ALA A 132 13.67 -14.38 0.13
C ALA A 132 12.61 -13.33 -0.25
N PHE A 133 11.81 -12.90 0.72
CA PHE A 133 10.81 -11.84 0.53
C PHE A 133 11.49 -10.53 0.11
N ALA A 134 12.53 -10.11 0.84
CA ALA A 134 13.27 -8.88 0.53
C ALA A 134 14.03 -8.96 -0.80
N ALA A 135 14.64 -10.10 -1.11
CA ALA A 135 15.37 -10.34 -2.36
C ALA A 135 14.46 -10.41 -3.58
N GLY A 136 13.19 -10.81 -3.39
CA GLY A 136 12.18 -10.85 -4.45
C GLY A 136 11.99 -9.51 -5.15
N PHE A 137 12.06 -8.39 -4.41
CA PHE A 137 11.94 -7.05 -5.00
C PHE A 137 13.10 -6.72 -5.94
N ASP A 138 14.35 -7.04 -5.56
CA ASP A 138 15.52 -6.83 -6.43
C ASP A 138 15.44 -7.71 -7.68
N ALA A 139 14.98 -8.96 -7.54
CA ALA A 139 14.77 -9.85 -8.66
C ALA A 139 13.70 -9.31 -9.63
N VAL A 140 12.56 -8.84 -9.11
CA VAL A 140 11.48 -8.24 -9.92
C VAL A 140 11.99 -6.98 -10.64
N ALA A 141 12.66 -6.07 -9.93
CA ALA A 141 13.21 -4.85 -10.54
C ALA A 141 14.21 -5.17 -11.66
N GLN A 142 15.07 -6.18 -11.44
CA GLN A 142 16.04 -6.61 -12.44
C GLN A 142 15.37 -7.25 -13.66
N LYS A 143 14.30 -8.03 -13.47
CA LYS A 143 13.55 -8.64 -14.57
C LYS A 143 12.86 -7.56 -15.40
N VAL A 144 12.14 -6.63 -14.75
CA VAL A 144 11.51 -5.47 -15.41
C VAL A 144 12.53 -4.64 -16.19
N LEU A 145 13.70 -4.36 -15.60
CA LEU A 145 14.79 -3.66 -16.30
C LEU A 145 15.23 -4.42 -17.54
N SER A 146 15.42 -5.74 -17.43
CA SER A 146 15.83 -6.57 -18.57
C SER A 146 14.79 -6.57 -19.69
N ASP A 147 13.50 -6.54 -19.35
CA ASP A 147 12.41 -6.64 -20.33
C ASP A 147 12.07 -5.29 -20.98
N THR A 148 12.28 -4.18 -20.27
CA THR A 148 11.79 -2.85 -20.68
C THR A 148 12.86 -1.78 -20.83
N GLY A 149 14.06 -2.01 -20.28
CA GLY A 149 15.10 -0.98 -20.15
C GLY A 149 14.83 0.06 -19.06
N ILE A 150 13.77 -0.09 -18.26
CA ILE A 150 13.37 0.87 -17.22
C ILE A 150 13.63 0.29 -15.84
N LEU A 151 14.32 1.07 -15.00
CA LEU A 151 14.60 0.72 -13.63
C LEU A 151 13.48 1.17 -12.70
N VAL A 152 12.88 0.23 -11.97
CA VAL A 152 11.83 0.49 -10.99
C VAL A 152 12.32 0.29 -9.56
N GLY A 153 11.55 0.85 -8.62
CA GLY A 153 11.72 0.64 -7.19
C GLY A 153 10.36 0.69 -6.48
N PHE A 154 10.34 0.19 -5.25
CA PHE A 154 9.11 -0.18 -4.56
C PHE A 154 8.94 0.59 -3.26
N PHE A 155 7.78 1.21 -3.10
CA PHE A 155 7.18 1.40 -1.79
C PHE A 155 6.30 0.19 -1.49
N ILE A 156 6.26 -0.23 -0.23
CA ILE A 156 5.40 -1.34 0.18
C ILE A 156 4.49 -0.92 1.33
N ASP A 157 3.27 -1.44 1.30
CA ASP A 157 2.33 -1.48 2.40
C ASP A 157 2.43 -2.86 3.06
N PRO A 158 3.28 -3.04 4.10
CA PRO A 158 3.46 -4.34 4.73
C PRO A 158 2.20 -4.74 5.49
N ILE A 159 1.66 -5.92 5.20
CA ILE A 159 0.50 -6.44 5.93
C ILE A 159 0.80 -6.57 7.42
N ALA A 160 -0.14 -6.10 8.22
CA ALA A 160 -0.13 -6.19 9.68
C ALA A 160 0.03 -7.65 10.16
N ARG A 161 0.99 -7.91 11.05
CA ARG A 161 1.12 -9.21 11.74
C ARG A 161 0.17 -9.31 12.93
N ASP A 162 -0.06 -10.52 13.40
CA ASP A 162 -0.85 -10.75 14.60
C ASP A 162 -0.23 -10.02 15.79
N PRO A 163 -1.03 -9.29 16.57
CA PRO A 163 -0.52 -8.49 17.65
C PRO A 163 -0.17 -9.35 18.87
N THR A 164 0.81 -8.89 19.65
CA THR A 164 1.32 -9.59 20.84
C THR A 164 1.05 -8.83 22.14
N SER A 165 0.33 -7.72 22.08
CA SER A 165 0.07 -6.82 23.20
C SER A 165 -1.36 -6.28 23.16
N THR A 166 -1.95 -6.07 24.33
CA THR A 166 -3.26 -5.40 24.51
C THR A 166 -3.15 -3.88 24.52
N PHE A 167 -1.93 -3.35 24.63
CA PHE A 167 -1.62 -1.92 24.81
C PHE A 167 -2.34 -1.27 26.01
N GLY A 168 -2.79 -2.07 26.98
CA GLY A 168 -3.57 -1.59 28.12
C GLY A 168 -4.99 -1.14 27.76
N CYS A 169 -5.47 -1.37 26.53
CA CYS A 169 -6.83 -1.05 26.14
C CYS A 169 -7.82 -2.04 26.78
N PRO A 170 -8.95 -1.56 27.32
CA PRO A 170 -9.93 -2.43 27.97
C PRO A 170 -10.64 -3.34 26.97
N GLY A 171 -11.01 -4.55 27.41
CA GLY A 171 -11.82 -5.49 26.63
C GLY A 171 -11.07 -6.23 25.53
N ILE A 172 -9.74 -6.15 25.48
CA ILE A 172 -8.94 -6.84 24.46
C ILE A 172 -8.56 -8.25 24.89
N ASP A 173 -9.00 -9.22 24.10
CA ASP A 173 -8.60 -10.63 24.15
C ASP A 173 -7.70 -10.96 22.96
N LEU A 174 -6.41 -11.19 23.24
CA LEU A 174 -5.42 -11.53 22.20
C LEU A 174 -5.66 -12.90 21.56
N THR A 175 -6.44 -13.79 22.18
CA THR A 175 -6.81 -15.07 21.57
C THR A 175 -7.87 -14.91 20.47
N GLN A 176 -8.56 -13.76 20.46
CA GLN A 176 -9.59 -13.41 19.49
C GLN A 176 -9.21 -12.22 18.61
N THR A 177 -8.02 -11.65 18.81
CA THR A 177 -7.53 -10.48 18.07
C THR A 177 -6.40 -10.90 17.16
N GLY A 178 -6.47 -10.54 15.88
CA GLY A 178 -5.49 -10.98 14.90
C GLY A 178 -5.52 -10.14 13.64
N SER A 179 -4.58 -10.43 12.76
CA SER A 179 -4.60 -9.91 11.42
C SER A 179 -5.62 -10.68 10.57
N THR A 180 -6.61 -9.98 10.06
CA THR A 180 -7.70 -10.54 9.24
C THR A 180 -7.27 -10.85 7.81
N TYR A 181 -6.05 -10.47 7.42
CA TYR A 181 -5.49 -10.76 6.11
C TYR A 181 -4.96 -12.20 6.01
N GLY A 182 -5.48 -12.98 5.06
CA GLY A 182 -5.19 -14.40 4.87
C GLY A 182 -3.89 -14.69 4.14
N SER A 183 -2.75 -14.53 4.81
CA SER A 183 -1.42 -14.87 4.27
C SER A 183 -0.53 -15.52 5.33
N SER A 184 0.27 -16.51 4.94
CA SER A 184 1.16 -17.24 5.87
C SER A 184 2.32 -16.35 6.34
N PHE A 185 3.05 -15.76 5.39
CA PHE A 185 4.14 -14.85 5.64
C PHE A 185 3.66 -13.41 5.57
N LYS A 186 4.02 -12.62 6.58
CA LYS A 186 3.73 -11.19 6.73
C LYS A 186 5.02 -10.53 7.22
N PRO A 187 5.58 -9.54 6.50
CA PRO A 187 6.88 -8.97 6.84
C PRO A 187 6.87 -8.30 8.21
N ASP A 188 7.91 -8.52 9.00
CA ASP A 188 8.08 -7.96 10.34
C ASP A 188 9.22 -6.92 10.35
N PRO A 189 9.06 -5.77 11.01
CA PRO A 189 10.13 -4.79 11.15
C PRO A 189 11.43 -5.34 11.78
N SER A 190 11.32 -6.31 12.69
CA SER A 190 12.46 -6.86 13.43
C SER A 190 13.19 -7.98 12.69
N SER A 191 12.48 -8.85 11.96
CA SER A 191 13.09 -9.96 11.22
C SER A 191 13.30 -9.64 9.74
N THR A 192 12.28 -9.12 9.06
CA THR A 192 12.32 -8.78 7.63
C THR A 192 12.94 -7.41 7.38
N GLY A 193 12.73 -6.45 8.29
CA GLY A 193 13.23 -5.08 8.18
C GLY A 193 14.73 -4.96 7.88
N PRO A 194 15.63 -5.72 8.55
CA PRO A 194 17.05 -5.71 8.24
C PRO A 194 17.39 -6.09 6.79
N PHE A 195 16.66 -7.05 6.19
CA PHE A 195 16.87 -7.44 4.80
C PHE A 195 16.30 -6.38 3.84
N LEU A 196 15.06 -5.95 4.08
CA LEU A 196 14.38 -4.90 3.31
C LEU A 196 15.20 -3.60 3.26
N ARG A 197 15.82 -3.21 4.38
CA ARG A 197 16.70 -2.03 4.46
C ARG A 197 17.89 -2.10 3.50
N ASN A 198 18.35 -3.30 3.16
CA ASN A 198 19.51 -3.55 2.30
C ASN A 198 19.12 -3.87 0.85
N THR A 199 17.85 -4.15 0.57
CA THR A 199 17.31 -4.31 -0.79
C THR A 199 17.39 -2.99 -1.54
N LYS A 200 18.06 -2.98 -2.71
CA LYS A 200 18.32 -1.73 -3.47
C LYS A 200 17.07 -1.17 -4.12
N SER A 201 16.20 -2.05 -4.58
CA SER A 201 14.93 -1.70 -5.20
C SER A 201 13.88 -1.24 -4.19
N LEU A 202 14.08 -1.40 -2.88
CA LEU A 202 13.14 -0.91 -1.88
C LEU A 202 13.40 0.58 -1.59
N LEU A 203 12.40 1.40 -1.88
CA LEU A 203 12.43 2.86 -1.73
C LEU A 203 11.87 3.31 -0.38
N GLY A 204 10.86 2.62 0.14
CA GLY A 204 10.25 2.99 1.40
C GLY A 204 9.09 2.09 1.84
N ILE A 205 8.56 2.41 3.01
CA ILE A 205 7.31 1.88 3.54
C ILE A 205 6.24 2.96 3.35
N GLN A 206 5.15 2.60 2.71
CA GLN A 206 3.99 3.48 2.51
C GLN A 206 2.74 2.67 2.82
N CYS A 207 2.17 2.90 4.00
CA CYS A 207 1.11 2.05 4.52
C CYS A 207 -0.28 2.48 4.03
N TYR A 208 -1.14 1.50 3.74
CA TYR A 208 -2.53 1.69 3.40
C TYR A 208 -3.41 1.29 4.60
N SER A 209 -3.68 2.25 5.49
CA SER A 209 -4.54 2.06 6.67
C SER A 209 -4.25 0.76 7.43
N PRO A 210 -3.01 0.56 7.93
CA PRO A 210 -2.52 -0.75 8.39
C PRO A 210 -3.38 -1.36 9.52
N GLU A 211 -4.02 -0.52 10.34
CA GLU A 211 -4.97 -0.90 11.38
C GLU A 211 -6.28 -1.54 10.87
N GLY A 212 -6.60 -1.34 9.59
CA GLY A 212 -7.77 -1.93 8.94
C GLY A 212 -7.72 -3.45 8.93
N TRP A 213 -6.50 -4.02 8.95
CA TRP A 213 -6.28 -5.46 8.98
C TRP A 213 -6.21 -6.05 10.38
N ILE A 214 -6.28 -5.25 11.45
CA ILE A 214 -6.26 -5.76 12.83
C ILE A 214 -7.66 -5.70 13.43
N ASP A 215 -8.25 -6.87 13.64
CA ASP A 215 -9.59 -6.95 14.21
C ASP A 215 -9.86 -8.27 14.94
N GLY A 216 -11.11 -8.45 15.34
CA GLY A 216 -11.60 -9.72 15.83
C GLY A 216 -11.58 -10.82 14.77
N THR A 217 -10.99 -11.96 15.10
CA THR A 217 -10.91 -13.12 14.20
C THR A 217 -12.15 -14.03 14.30
N ASN A 218 -13.02 -13.79 15.29
CA ASN A 218 -14.23 -14.56 15.52
C ASN A 218 -15.51 -13.71 15.38
N PRO A 219 -16.64 -14.31 14.94
CA PRO A 219 -17.93 -13.62 14.89
C PRO A 219 -18.35 -13.01 16.23
N GLY A 220 -18.73 -11.73 16.21
CA GLY A 220 -19.23 -11.02 17.39
C GLY A 220 -18.16 -10.43 18.31
N TYR A 221 -16.88 -10.58 17.96
CA TYR A 221 -15.79 -9.89 18.63
C TYR A 221 -15.21 -8.82 17.68
N SER A 222 -14.97 -7.63 18.20
CA SER A 222 -14.35 -6.51 17.50
C SER A 222 -13.40 -5.81 18.45
N VAL A 223 -12.25 -5.38 17.96
CA VAL A 223 -11.33 -4.57 18.75
C VAL A 223 -11.91 -3.17 19.01
N THR A 224 -11.34 -2.42 19.95
CA THR A 224 -11.74 -1.04 20.24
C THR A 224 -10.91 -0.03 19.43
N GLU A 225 -11.40 1.21 19.30
CA GLU A 225 -10.64 2.29 18.66
C GLU A 225 -9.33 2.61 19.41
N CYS A 226 -9.35 2.54 20.76
CA CYS A 226 -8.15 2.60 21.60
C CYS A 226 -7.10 1.62 21.07
N TYR A 227 -7.52 0.39 20.81
CA TYR A 227 -6.61 -0.68 20.39
C TYR A 227 -6.04 -0.43 18.99
N LYS A 228 -6.89 -0.07 18.02
CA LYS A 228 -6.44 0.25 16.65
C LYS A 228 -5.43 1.41 16.66
N LEU A 229 -5.67 2.45 17.46
CA LEU A 229 -4.77 3.60 17.55
C LEU A 229 -3.43 3.22 18.19
N GLN A 230 -3.44 2.55 19.34
CA GLN A 230 -2.21 2.13 20.01
C GLN A 230 -1.40 1.12 19.19
N TRP A 231 -2.09 0.20 18.50
CA TRP A 231 -1.46 -0.72 17.57
C TRP A 231 -0.81 0.04 16.41
N LYS A 232 -1.49 1.03 15.81
CA LYS A 232 -0.95 1.86 14.72
C LYS A 232 0.29 2.64 15.17
N ILE A 233 0.30 3.13 16.41
CA ILE A 233 1.47 3.78 17.00
C ILE A 233 2.64 2.81 17.09
N ASP A 234 2.46 1.61 17.65
CA ASP A 234 3.53 0.62 17.73
C ASP A 234 4.02 0.18 16.34
N PHE A 235 3.09 -0.06 15.41
CA PHE A 235 3.41 -0.43 14.03
C PHE A 235 4.25 0.64 13.33
N SER A 236 3.82 1.91 13.41
CA SER A 236 4.54 3.04 12.79
C SER A 236 5.92 3.22 13.40
N ARG A 237 6.02 3.15 14.74
CA ARG A 237 7.28 3.22 15.48
C ARG A 237 8.24 2.13 15.03
N ARG A 238 7.81 0.87 14.99
CA ARG A 238 8.67 -0.28 14.66
C ARG A 238 9.18 -0.20 13.22
N TRP A 239 8.33 0.18 12.25
CA TRP A 239 8.77 0.37 10.87
C TRP A 239 9.70 1.58 10.71
N PHE A 240 9.42 2.69 11.40
CA PHE A 240 10.32 3.84 11.43
C PHE A 240 11.71 3.49 12.01
N GLU A 241 11.76 2.71 13.10
CA GLU A 241 13.00 2.25 13.75
C GLU A 241 13.88 1.36 12.85
N THR A 242 13.34 0.76 11.78
CA THR A 242 14.16 0.05 10.78
C THR A 242 15.10 0.99 10.03
N GLY A 243 14.82 2.29 10.01
CA GLY A 243 15.52 3.30 9.23
C GLY A 243 15.28 3.18 7.73
N ILE A 244 14.23 2.47 7.30
CA ILE A 244 13.64 2.56 5.95
C ILE A 244 12.80 3.84 5.88
N PRO A 245 12.85 4.64 4.80
CA PRO A 245 11.95 5.78 4.65
C PRO A 245 10.50 5.35 4.87
N PHE A 246 9.82 6.00 5.82
CA PHE A 246 8.47 5.62 6.26
C PHE A 246 7.52 6.80 6.02
N LEU A 247 6.55 6.60 5.13
CA LEU A 247 5.50 7.58 4.86
C LEU A 247 4.36 7.35 5.83
N GLN A 248 4.17 8.27 6.78
CA GLN A 248 3.18 8.13 7.83
C GLN A 248 1.76 8.20 7.26
N ASP A 249 0.99 7.13 7.42
CA ASP A 249 -0.42 7.13 7.09
C ASP A 249 -1.24 8.02 8.05
N VAL A 250 -2.09 8.86 7.48
CA VAL A 250 -2.96 9.82 8.18
C VAL A 250 -4.44 9.61 7.84
N THR A 251 -4.84 8.38 7.57
CA THR A 251 -6.24 8.04 7.30
C THR A 251 -7.16 8.41 8.49
N PRO A 252 -8.14 9.32 8.31
CA PRO A 252 -8.85 10.01 9.39
C PRO A 252 -9.93 9.15 10.05
N GLY A 253 -10.12 7.93 9.59
CA GLY A 253 -11.20 7.04 10.00
C GLY A 253 -11.68 6.20 8.81
N TYR A 254 -12.50 5.20 9.11
CA TYR A 254 -12.98 4.20 8.18
C TYR A 254 -14.43 3.84 8.49
N ASN A 255 -15.25 3.72 7.45
CA ASN A 255 -16.63 3.27 7.53
C ASN A 255 -16.95 2.31 6.38
N GLY A 256 -16.68 1.03 6.62
CA GLY A 256 -17.00 -0.08 5.72
C GLY A 256 -18.38 -0.70 5.96
N THR A 257 -19.23 -0.15 6.83
CA THR A 257 -20.46 -0.85 7.27
C THR A 257 -21.39 -1.21 6.12
N ASN A 258 -21.39 -0.41 5.05
CA ASN A 258 -22.20 -0.67 3.85
C ASN A 258 -21.60 -1.79 2.99
N LEU A 259 -20.28 -1.86 2.86
CA LEU A 259 -19.58 -2.84 2.03
C LEU A 259 -19.49 -4.20 2.71
N PHE A 260 -19.31 -4.21 4.02
CA PHE A 260 -19.07 -5.40 4.83
C PHE A 260 -20.23 -5.71 5.77
N SER A 261 -21.44 -5.31 5.37
CA SER A 261 -22.68 -5.62 6.10
C SER A 261 -22.80 -7.13 6.34
N GLY A 262 -22.80 -7.52 7.62
CA GLY A 262 -22.90 -8.93 8.04
C GLY A 262 -21.56 -9.65 8.20
N GLN A 263 -20.41 -8.99 7.99
CA GLN A 263 -19.09 -9.53 8.33
C GLN A 263 -18.68 -9.11 9.75
N PRO A 264 -17.91 -9.95 10.48
CA PRO A 264 -17.37 -9.56 11.78
C PRO A 264 -16.31 -8.46 11.67
N GLY A 265 -16.04 -7.77 12.78
CA GLY A 265 -15.01 -6.71 12.87
C GLY A 265 -15.57 -5.30 13.10
N LEU A 266 -14.68 -4.39 13.49
CA LEU A 266 -14.96 -2.97 13.63
C LEU A 266 -14.91 -2.31 12.25
N HIS A 267 -16.05 -2.32 11.55
CA HIS A 267 -16.21 -1.65 10.25
C HIS A 267 -16.41 -0.14 10.35
N LEU A 268 -16.33 0.44 11.56
CA LEU A 268 -16.47 1.86 11.82
C LEU A 268 -15.47 2.31 12.89
N TRP A 269 -14.51 3.17 12.55
CA TRP A 269 -13.55 3.73 13.52
C TRP A 269 -12.94 5.06 13.07
N GLY A 270 -12.34 5.80 14.01
CA GLY A 270 -11.41 6.91 13.80
C GLY A 270 -12.03 8.29 13.65
N TYR A 271 -13.36 8.42 13.65
CA TYR A 271 -14.02 9.71 13.43
C TYR A 271 -14.04 10.64 14.66
N ASP A 272 -13.27 10.34 15.71
CA ASP A 272 -13.18 11.14 16.94
C ASP A 272 -11.93 12.03 17.03
N ASP A 273 -11.89 12.92 18.02
CA ASP A 273 -10.75 13.83 18.23
C ASP A 273 -9.50 13.10 18.74
N SER A 274 -9.67 12.01 19.48
CA SER A 274 -8.56 11.21 20.02
C SER A 274 -7.74 10.60 18.88
N TRP A 275 -8.43 10.08 17.86
CA TRP A 275 -7.84 9.53 16.66
C TRP A 275 -7.04 10.58 15.89
N ARG A 276 -7.66 11.73 15.60
CA ARG A 276 -6.99 12.85 14.89
C ARG A 276 -5.76 13.37 15.65
N GLN A 277 -5.86 13.49 16.98
CA GLN A 277 -4.72 13.88 17.81
C GLN A 277 -3.61 12.84 17.77
N GLY A 278 -3.95 11.55 17.85
CA GLY A 278 -2.99 10.45 17.72
C GLY A 278 -2.28 10.44 16.36
N LEU A 279 -3.01 10.60 15.26
CA LEU A 279 -2.42 10.72 13.92
C LEU A 279 -1.51 11.96 13.79
N THR A 280 -1.90 13.08 14.39
CA THR A 280 -1.06 14.30 14.42
C THR A 280 0.26 14.05 15.15
N GLN A 281 0.22 13.35 16.28
CA GLN A 281 1.43 12.96 17.02
C GLN A 281 2.31 12.01 16.20
N LEU A 282 1.70 11.08 15.45
CA LEU A 282 2.43 10.17 14.57
C LEU A 282 3.17 10.91 13.45
N VAL A 283 2.54 11.91 12.83
CA VAL A 283 3.23 12.75 11.82
C VAL A 283 4.40 13.50 12.45
N GLN A 284 4.22 14.08 13.63
CA GLN A 284 5.30 14.80 14.33
C GLN A 284 6.48 13.90 14.71
N GLN A 285 6.21 12.63 15.05
CA GLN A 285 7.26 11.70 15.51
C GLN A 285 7.92 10.94 14.36
N TYR A 286 7.14 10.48 13.37
CA TYR A 286 7.57 9.51 12.36
C TYR A 286 7.38 10.01 10.92
N GLY A 287 6.70 11.14 10.72
CA GLY A 287 6.38 11.67 9.40
C GLY A 287 7.53 12.38 8.69
N SER A 288 8.77 12.34 9.19
CA SER A 288 9.89 13.13 8.63
C SER A 288 10.24 12.81 7.17
N ALA A 289 9.96 11.58 6.71
CA ALA A 289 10.14 11.19 5.31
C ALA A 289 8.93 11.53 4.43
N GLY A 290 7.80 11.90 5.04
CA GLY A 290 6.55 12.27 4.38
C GLY A 290 5.33 11.65 5.07
N MET A 291 4.16 11.97 4.53
CA MET A 291 2.87 11.43 4.97
C MET A 291 2.08 10.95 3.76
N VAL A 292 1.20 9.97 3.98
CA VAL A 292 0.31 9.42 2.96
C VAL A 292 -1.14 9.55 3.39
N TYR A 293 -1.98 9.96 2.46
CA TYR A 293 -3.42 9.90 2.57
C TYR A 293 -3.95 8.90 1.53
N ASN A 294 -4.58 7.83 1.99
CA ASN A 294 -4.78 6.64 1.16
C ASN A 294 -5.92 6.73 0.14
N SER A 295 -6.96 7.53 0.40
CA SER A 295 -8.12 7.54 -0.51
C SER A 295 -8.78 8.91 -0.64
N TRP A 296 -8.30 9.71 -1.59
CA TRP A 296 -8.84 11.05 -1.84
C TRP A 296 -10.36 11.03 -2.10
N ASN A 297 -10.86 10.06 -2.88
CA ASN A 297 -12.26 9.88 -3.23
C ASN A 297 -12.91 8.67 -2.51
N GLY A 298 -12.45 8.33 -1.30
CA GLY A 298 -12.80 7.09 -0.57
C GLY A 298 -14.22 6.95 -0.03
N TYR A 299 -15.24 7.54 -0.68
CA TYR A 299 -16.62 7.58 -0.17
C TYR A 299 -17.25 6.20 0.08
N GLY A 300 -16.86 5.17 -0.69
CA GLY A 300 -17.39 3.81 -0.51
C GLY A 300 -16.99 3.16 0.81
N GLU A 301 -15.85 3.56 1.37
CA GLU A 301 -15.26 3.02 2.61
C GLU A 301 -15.19 4.07 3.74
N GLY A 302 -15.82 5.24 3.54
CA GLY A 302 -15.72 6.35 4.48
C GLY A 302 -14.32 6.97 4.61
N LEU A 303 -13.39 6.65 3.71
CA LEU A 303 -12.00 7.11 3.74
C LEU A 303 -11.79 8.48 3.06
N ALA A 304 -12.86 9.14 2.60
CA ALA A 304 -12.76 10.30 1.73
C ALA A 304 -11.99 11.47 2.40
N GLY A 305 -10.93 11.93 1.72
CA GLY A 305 -10.20 13.15 2.11
C GLY A 305 -10.87 14.43 1.62
N MET A 306 -11.92 14.28 0.81
CA MET A 306 -12.75 15.34 0.28
C MET A 306 -13.89 15.69 1.24
N GLU A 307 -14.48 16.87 1.04
CA GLU A 307 -15.65 17.32 1.79
C GLU A 307 -16.80 16.31 1.69
N THR A 308 -17.48 16.08 2.82
CA THR A 308 -18.74 15.33 2.88
C THR A 308 -19.83 16.21 3.48
N VAL A 309 -21.09 15.78 3.39
CA VAL A 309 -22.22 16.51 4.02
C VAL A 309 -22.17 16.38 5.55
N GLU A 310 -21.63 15.26 6.02
CA GLU A 310 -21.54 14.86 7.43
C GLU A 310 -20.34 15.48 8.16
N LEU A 311 -19.25 15.72 7.43
CA LEU A 311 -18.01 16.33 7.92
C LEU A 311 -17.72 17.57 7.05
N PRO A 312 -18.05 18.79 7.54
CA PRO A 312 -17.80 20.00 6.77
C PRO A 312 -16.30 20.15 6.48
N ALA A 313 -15.97 20.82 5.38
CA ALA A 313 -14.61 21.11 4.91
C ALA A 313 -13.60 21.48 6.01
N SER A 314 -14.09 22.18 7.04
CA SER A 314 -13.33 22.65 8.19
C SER A 314 -12.77 21.54 9.09
N SER A 315 -13.28 20.30 9.05
CA SER A 315 -12.80 19.24 9.97
C SER A 315 -11.67 18.40 9.37
N THR A 316 -11.86 17.77 8.21
CA THR A 316 -10.86 16.84 7.65
C THR A 316 -9.84 17.55 6.76
N ILE A 317 -10.29 18.35 5.79
CA ILE A 317 -9.39 19.09 4.89
C ILE A 317 -8.58 20.13 5.68
N GLY A 318 -9.24 20.88 6.57
CA GLY A 318 -8.55 21.84 7.44
C GLY A 318 -7.48 21.17 8.32
N TRP A 319 -7.77 19.97 8.86
CA TRP A 319 -6.79 19.19 9.61
C TRP A 319 -5.64 18.70 8.72
N LEU A 320 -5.91 18.14 7.55
CA LEU A 320 -4.85 17.72 6.60
C LEU A 320 -3.94 18.89 6.19
N GLN A 321 -4.51 20.08 5.96
CA GLN A 321 -3.75 21.31 5.70
C GLN A 321 -2.91 21.74 6.90
N SER A 322 -3.38 21.49 8.13
CA SER A 322 -2.57 21.75 9.32
C SER A 322 -1.36 20.79 9.42
N LEU A 323 -1.49 19.55 8.94
CA LEU A 323 -0.40 18.58 8.91
C LEU A 323 0.67 18.95 7.89
N THR A 324 0.30 19.47 6.72
CA THR A 324 1.29 19.93 5.73
C THR A 324 2.13 21.09 6.28
N GLY A 325 1.56 21.93 7.15
CA GLY A 325 2.29 22.99 7.86
C GLY A 325 3.31 22.49 8.90
N LEU A 326 3.34 21.19 9.21
CA LEU A 326 4.37 20.58 10.05
C LEU A 326 5.66 20.28 9.26
N TYR A 327 5.61 20.35 7.93
CA TYR A 327 6.77 20.17 7.06
C TYR A 327 7.44 21.51 6.76
N PRO A 328 8.78 21.58 6.86
CA PRO A 328 9.54 22.82 6.66
C PRO A 328 9.57 23.32 5.21
#